data_AF-A0A9Q0MD21-F1
#
_entry.id   AF-A0A9Q0MD21-F1
#
_cell.length_a   1.000
_cell.length_b   1.000
_cell.length_c   1.000
_cell.angle_alpha   90.00
_cell.angle_beta   90.00
_cell.angle_gamma   90.00
#
_symmetry.space_group_name_H-M   'P 1'
#
loop_
_entity.id
_entity.type
_entity.pdbx_description
1 polymer ?
#
loop_
_entity_poly.entity_id
_entity_poly.type
_entity_poly.pdbx_seq_one_letter_code
_entity_poly.pdbx_strand_id
1 'polypeptide(L)' 'MTLIDENEIDKYRKDWEIDKQWQMRKDFILAHLDHVEEDRLLCLAQLYVNIELLKNEYDQKLMTEVKALASKIKKSH' A
#
# COMPACT_ATOMS: atom_id res chain seq x y z
N MET A 1 8.55 -7.94 -13.54
CA MET A 1 9.87 -7.40 -13.10
C MET A 1 9.53 -6.06 -12.51
N THR A 2 9.55 -5.94 -11.19
CA THR A 2 8.99 -4.77 -10.50
C THR A 2 9.90 -3.57 -10.71
N LEU A 3 9.30 -2.46 -11.15
CA LEU A 3 9.97 -1.25 -11.62
C LEU A 3 10.07 -0.16 -10.53
N ILE A 4 9.51 -0.41 -9.35
CA ILE A 4 9.61 0.50 -8.21
C ILE A 4 10.99 0.25 -7.55
N ASP A 5 11.84 1.29 -7.54
CA ASP A 5 13.05 1.33 -6.73
C ASP A 5 12.68 1.84 -5.32
N GLU A 6 13.14 1.15 -4.27
CA GLU A 6 12.93 1.55 -2.87
C GLU A 6 13.45 2.98 -2.60
N ASN A 7 14.50 3.40 -3.31
CA ASN A 7 15.10 4.72 -3.21
C ASN A 7 14.29 5.79 -3.96
N GLU A 8 13.43 5.39 -4.90
CA GLU A 8 12.56 6.30 -5.66
C GLU A 8 11.11 6.26 -5.19
N ILE A 9 10.77 5.48 -4.17
CA ILE A 9 9.37 5.27 -3.75
C ILE A 9 8.63 6.57 -3.40
N ASP A 10 9.35 7.59 -2.94
CA ASP A 10 8.76 8.89 -2.60
C ASP A 10 8.20 9.64 -3.84
N LYS A 11 8.52 9.21 -5.07
CA LYS A 11 7.88 9.72 -6.30
C LYS A 11 6.38 9.38 -6.39
N TYR A 12 5.93 8.35 -5.67
CA TYR A 12 4.52 7.94 -5.62
C TYR A 12 3.71 8.68 -4.54
N ARG A 13 4.36 9.51 -3.72
CA ARG A 13 3.68 10.35 -2.75
C ARG A 13 2.86 11.42 -3.47
N LYS A 14 1.65 11.67 -2.98
CA LYS A 14 0.80 12.76 -3.50
C LYS A 14 1.00 14.01 -2.64
N ASP A 15 0.97 15.19 -3.26
CA ASP A 15 1.20 16.47 -2.56
C ASP A 15 0.18 16.75 -1.46
N TRP A 16 -1.05 16.25 -1.61
CA TRP A 16 -2.14 16.41 -0.64
C TRP A 16 -2.21 15.28 0.39
N GLU A 17 -1.29 14.32 0.35
CA GLU A 17 -1.28 13.17 1.25
C GLU A 17 -0.59 13.52 2.57
N ILE A 18 -1.34 13.39 3.66
CA ILE A 18 -0.79 13.60 5.01
C ILE A 18 0.22 12.51 5.36
N ASP A 19 1.20 12.83 6.19
CA ASP A 19 2.34 11.96 6.49
C ASP A 19 1.93 10.56 6.94
N LYS A 20 0.89 10.46 7.78
CA LYS A 20 0.39 9.16 8.25
C LYS A 20 -0.18 8.29 7.13
N GLN A 21 -0.91 8.88 6.18
CA GLN A 21 -1.43 8.16 5.02
C GLN A 21 -0.28 7.69 4.14
N TRP A 22 0.67 8.58 3.87
CA TRP A 22 1.84 8.26 3.07
C TRP A 22 2.66 7.13 3.70
N GLN A 23 2.98 7.22 4.98
CA GLN A 23 3.79 6.21 5.67
C GLN A 23 3.13 4.83 5.60
N MET A 24 1.82 4.72 5.87
CA MET A 24 1.10 3.45 5.75
C MET A 24 1.12 2.89 4.32
N ARG A 25 0.99 3.76 3.30
CA ARG A 25 1.08 3.34 1.90
C ARG A 25 2.48 2.90 1.53
N LYS A 26 3.50 3.64 1.95
CA LYS A 26 4.92 3.35 1.72
C LYS A 26 5.31 2.00 2.33
N ASP A 27 4.91 1.73 3.58
CA ASP A 27 5.17 0.45 4.25
C ASP A 27 4.52 -0.72 3.51
N PHE A 28 3.29 -0.53 2.99
CA PHE A 28 2.60 -1.54 2.19
C PHE A 28 3.34 -1.82 0.87
N ILE A 29 3.76 -0.76 0.15
CA ILE A 29 4.49 -0.90 -1.12
C ILE A 29 5.82 -1.62 -0.88
N LEU A 30 6.60 -1.18 0.12
CA LEU A 30 7.89 -1.79 0.46
C LEU A 30 7.77 -3.28 0.81
N ALA A 31 6.73 -3.68 1.52
CA ALA A 31 6.52 -5.08 1.93
C ALA A 31 6.19 -6.03 0.75
N HIS A 32 5.75 -5.50 -0.39
CA HIS A 32 5.21 -6.28 -1.52
C HIS A 32 5.84 -5.98 -2.87
N LEU A 33 6.87 -5.14 -2.86
CA LEU A 33 7.65 -4.65 -3.98
C LEU A 33 8.17 -5.75 -4.93
N ASP A 34 8.53 -6.92 -4.41
CA ASP A 34 9.06 -8.03 -5.21
C ASP A 34 7.97 -9.03 -5.68
N HIS A 35 6.74 -8.88 -5.22
CA HIS A 35 5.70 -9.92 -5.33
C HIS A 35 4.48 -9.48 -6.13
N VAL A 36 4.31 -8.17 -6.35
CA VAL A 36 3.12 -7.59 -6.99
C VAL A 36 3.59 -6.57 -8.04
N GLU A 37 3.05 -6.68 -9.27
CA GLU A 37 3.30 -5.72 -10.34
C GLU A 37 2.91 -4.29 -9.93
N GLU A 38 3.69 -3.31 -10.38
CA GLU A 38 3.67 -1.92 -9.90
C GLU A 38 2.26 -1.31 -9.84
N ASP A 39 1.54 -1.27 -10.97
CA ASP A 39 0.22 -0.64 -11.05
C ASP A 39 -0.78 -1.25 -10.05
N ARG A 40 -0.72 -2.57 -9.91
CA ARG A 40 -1.58 -3.30 -8.97
C ARG A 40 -1.16 -3.04 -7.52
N LEU A 41 0.15 -2.97 -7.26
CA LEU A 41 0.68 -2.68 -5.94
C LEU A 41 0.25 -1.28 -5.46
N LEU A 42 0.39 -0.27 -6.32
CA LEU A 42 -0.05 1.10 -6.02
C LEU A 42 -1.56 1.17 -5.74
N CYS A 43 -2.35 0.45 -6.53
CA CYS A 43 -3.80 0.34 -6.32
C CYS A 43 -4.14 -0.31 -4.97
N LEU A 44 -3.57 -1.46 -4.66
CA LEU A 44 -3.81 -2.19 -3.41
C LEU A 44 -3.33 -1.39 -2.18
N ALA A 45 -2.21 -0.69 -2.28
CA ALA A 45 -1.71 0.17 -1.21
C ALA A 45 -2.67 1.34 -0.92
N GLN A 46 -3.27 1.93 -1.96
CA GLN A 46 -4.30 2.95 -1.76
C GLN A 46 -5.58 2.38 -1.15
N LEU A 47 -6.03 1.21 -1.60
CA LEU A 47 -7.18 0.52 -1.01
C LEU A 47 -6.94 0.23 0.48
N TYR A 48 -5.75 -0.25 0.83
CA TYR A 48 -5.35 -0.51 2.21
C TYR A 48 -5.51 0.73 3.10
N VAL A 49 -4.99 1.88 2.68
CA VAL A 49 -5.15 3.14 3.42
C VAL A 49 -6.61 3.57 3.52
N ASN A 50 -7.38 3.43 2.44
CA ASN A 50 -8.81 3.78 2.46
C ASN A 50 -9.61 2.88 3.43
N ILE A 51 -9.28 1.61 3.51
CA ILE A 51 -9.93 0.66 4.44
C ILE A 51 -9.53 0.98 5.88
N GLU A 52 -8.24 1.14 6.16
CA GLU A 52 -7.75 1.27 7.53
C GLU A 52 -8.02 2.66 8.14
N LEU A 53 -7.84 3.73 7.37
CA LEU A 53 -7.96 5.10 7.87
C LEU A 53 -9.32 5.73 7.59
N LEU A 54 -9.91 5.48 6.41
CA LEU A 54 -11.20 6.08 6.02
C LEU A 54 -12.40 5.16 6.31
N LYS A 55 -12.15 3.90 6.70
CA LYS A 55 -13.19 2.88 6.99
C LYS A 55 -14.11 2.60 5.81
N ASN A 56 -13.59 2.76 4.59
CA ASN A 56 -14.33 2.39 3.38
C ASN A 56 -14.42 0.86 3.26
N GLU A 57 -15.54 0.41 2.71
CA GLU A 57 -15.77 -0.99 2.36
C GLU A 57 -15.75 -1.15 0.84
N TYR A 58 -15.23 -2.30 0.39
CA TYR A 58 -15.15 -2.69 -1.01
C TYR A 58 -15.62 -4.15 -1.13
N ASP A 59 -15.65 -4.69 -2.35
CA ASP A 59 -16.01 -6.09 -2.57
C ASP A 59 -15.20 -7.04 -1.70
N GLN A 60 -15.88 -8.06 -1.16
CA GLN A 60 -15.31 -8.99 -0.18
C GLN A 60 -14.01 -9.64 -0.65
N LYS A 61 -13.88 -9.90 -1.96
CA LYS A 61 -12.67 -10.45 -2.57
C LYS A 61 -11.47 -9.51 -2.40
N LEU A 62 -11.66 -8.21 -2.68
CA LEU A 62 -10.63 -7.18 -2.53
C LEU A 62 -10.28 -6.96 -1.05
N MET A 63 -11.30 -6.92 -0.18
CA MET A 63 -11.09 -6.81 1.26
C MET A 63 -10.23 -7.96 1.80
N THR A 64 -10.49 -9.19 1.34
CA THR A 64 -9.73 -10.38 1.73
C THR A 64 -8.30 -10.34 1.22
N GLU A 65 -8.10 -9.94 -0.03
CA GLU A 65 -6.78 -9.81 -0.65
C GLU A 65 -5.92 -8.77 0.07
N VAL A 66 -6.44 -7.57 0.29
CA VAL A 66 -5.75 -6.49 0.99
C VAL A 66 -5.40 -6.90 2.42
N LYS A 67 -6.33 -7.56 3.13
CA LYS A 67 -6.08 -8.05 4.49
C LYS A 67 -4.97 -9.11 4.54
N ALA A 68 -4.94 -10.03 3.57
CA ALA A 68 -3.92 -11.06 3.49
C ALA A 68 -2.52 -10.45 3.25
N LEU A 69 -2.43 -9.44 2.40
CA LEU A 69 -1.18 -8.71 2.16
C LEU A 69 -0.76 -7.89 3.39
N ALA A 70 -1.67 -7.09 3.95
CA ALA A 70 -1.42 -6.25 5.11
C ALA A 70 -0.89 -7.02 6.33
N SER A 71 -1.27 -8.29 6.49
CA SER A 71 -0.78 -9.15 7.58
C SER A 71 0.74 -9.41 7.53
N LYS A 72 1.39 -9.18 6.38
CA LYS A 72 2.82 -9.40 6.17
C LYS A 72 3.65 -8.12 6.30
N ILE A 73 3.01 -6.96 6.50
CA ILE A 73 3.72 -5.71 6.72
C ILE A 73 4.36 -5.76 8.11
N LYS A 74 5.69 -5.69 8.16
CA LYS A 74 6.39 -5.53 9.43
C LYS A 74 6.08 -4.13 9.97
N LYS A 75 5.38 -4.04 11.09
CA LYS A 75 5.24 -2.78 11.81
C LYS A 75 6.61 -2.42 12.36
N SER A 76 7.26 -1.40 11.79
CA SER A 76 8.43 -0.78 12.41
C SER A 76 7.98 -0.21 13.77
N HIS A 77 8.61 -0.69 14.83
CA HIS A 77 8.35 -0.30 16.23
C HIS A 77 8.98 1.06 16.53
#